data_AF-A0A0F9F9F6-F1
#
_entry.id   AF-A0A0F9F9F6-F1
#
_cell.length_a   1.000
_cell.length_b   1.000
_cell.length_c   1.000
_cell.angle_alpha   90.00
_cell.angle_beta   90.00
_cell.angle_gamma   90.00
#
_symmetry.space_group_name_H-M   'P 1'
#
loop_
_entity.id
_entity.type
_entity.pdbx_description
1 polymer ?
#
loop_
_entity_poly.entity_id
_entity_poly.type
_entity_poly.pdbx_seq_one_letter_code
_entity_poly.pdbx_strand_id
1 'polypeptide(L)'
;MRFFLRAIDAASFLALICAGIILVYAVSHILLETVLRSVFDTSTHVLDEFIGFAVLSITFLSLSWTLRDGSMIRVNLLTDRLPAGTRHWLEVIVALCATGVGAFFCTFLWRN
;
A
#
# COMPACT_ATOMS: atom_id res chain seq x y z
N MET A 1 10.48 6.72 -29.16
CA MET A 1 9.50 6.22 -28.17
C MET A 1 9.99 5.03 -27.32
N ARG A 2 10.69 4.03 -27.89
CA ARG A 2 11.16 2.83 -27.14
C ARG A 2 12.23 3.12 -26.07
N PHE A 3 13.05 4.15 -26.26
CA PHE A 3 14.07 4.55 -25.27
C PHE A 3 13.46 5.11 -23.99
N PHE A 4 12.40 5.92 -24.12
CA PHE A 4 11.71 6.53 -22.98
C PHE A 4 11.01 5.48 -22.11
N LEU A 5 10.34 4.51 -22.75
CA LEU A 5 9.69 3.39 -22.05
C LEU A 5 10.71 2.52 -21.30
N ARG A 6 11.88 2.27 -21.90
CA ARG A 6 12.94 1.49 -21.25
C ARG A 6 13.54 2.21 -20.03
N ALA A 7 13.69 3.53 -20.10
CA ALA A 7 14.17 4.32 -18.98
C ALA A 7 13.19 4.29 -17.80
N ILE A 8 11.89 4.41 -18.09
CA ILE A 8 10.82 4.29 -17.09
C ILE A 8 10.83 2.89 -16.48
N ASP A 9 10.90 1.84 -17.30
CA ASP A 9 10.92 0.45 -16.82
C ASP A 9 12.10 0.17 -15.90
N ALA A 10 13.29 0.65 -16.26
CA ALA A 10 14.49 0.51 -15.44
C ALA A 10 14.36 1.26 -14.11
N ALA A 11 13.83 2.48 -14.14
CA ALA A 11 13.59 3.27 -12.93
C ALA A 11 12.55 2.62 -12.00
N SER A 12 11.44 2.11 -12.55
CA SER A 12 10.42 1.38 -11.80
C SER A 12 10.98 0.10 -11.17
N PHE A 13 11.85 -0.62 -11.87
CA PHE A 13 12.49 -1.82 -11.33
C PHE A 13 13.47 -1.51 -10.19
N LEU A 14 14.28 -0.44 -10.34
CA LEU A 14 15.15 0.03 -9.26
C LEU A 14 14.34 0.47 -8.03
N ALA A 15 13.23 1.19 -8.24
CA ALA A 15 12.33 1.59 -7.17
C ALA A 15 11.74 0.37 -6.43
N LEU A 16 11.37 -0.68 -7.16
CA LEU A 16 10.89 -1.93 -6.55
C LEU A 16 11.96 -2.61 -5.69
N ILE A 17 13.20 -2.68 -6.17
CA ILE A 17 14.31 -3.25 -5.38
C ILE A 17 14.53 -2.46 -4.09
N CYS A 18 14.57 -1.12 -4.20
CA CYS A 18 14.68 -0.24 -3.04
C CYS A 18 13.53 -0.44 -2.05
N ALA A 19 12.29 -0.59 -2.54
CA ALA A 19 11.13 -0.90 -1.70
C ALA A 19 11.31 -2.23 -0.96
N GLY A 20 11.80 -3.27 -1.64
CA GLY A 20 12.09 -4.56 -1.02
C GLY A 20 13.15 -4.48 0.08
N ILE A 21 14.22 -3.70 -0.14
CA ILE A 21 15.27 -3.49 0.87
C ILE A 21 14.72 -2.78 2.11
N ILE A 22 13.93 -1.71 1.91
CA ILE A 22 13.31 -0.97 3.01
C ILE A 22 12.32 -1.86 3.78
N LEU A 23 11.61 -2.75 3.08
CA LEU A 23 10.70 -3.72 3.70
C LEU A 23 11.46 -4.69 4.62
N VAL A 24 12.55 -5.27 4.13
CA VAL A 24 13.39 -6.16 4.95
C VAL A 24 13.95 -5.42 6.16
N TYR A 25 14.40 -4.16 5.98
CA TYR A 25 14.82 -3.29 7.07
C TYR A 25 13.71 -3.09 8.10
N ALA A 26 12.51 -2.69 7.67
CA ALA A 26 11.39 -2.42 8.57
C ALA A 26 11.00 -3.66 9.38
N VAL A 27 10.89 -4.83 8.73
CA VAL A 27 10.57 -6.10 9.40
C VAL A 27 11.67 -6.48 10.40
N SER A 28 12.94 -6.36 10.01
CA SER A 28 14.07 -6.67 10.89
C SER A 28 14.08 -5.75 12.11
N HIS A 29 13.79 -4.47 11.92
CA HIS A 29 13.73 -3.49 12.99
C HIS A 29 12.55 -3.75 13.94
N ILE A 30 11.39 -4.15 13.41
CA ILE A 30 10.23 -4.58 14.22
C ILE A 30 10.59 -5.80 15.07
N LEU A 31 11.22 -6.82 14.47
CA LEU A 31 11.60 -8.04 15.17
C LEU A 31 12.63 -7.75 16.27
N LEU A 32 13.65 -6.94 15.98
CA LEU A 32 14.66 -6.55 16.96
C LEU A 32 14.00 -5.87 18.16
N GLU A 33 13.14 -4.89 17.94
CA GLU A 33 12.47 -4.19 19.04
C GLU A 33 11.51 -5.10 19.81
N THR A 34 10.79 -6.00 19.12
CA THR A 34 9.93 -6.99 19.77
C THR A 34 10.73 -7.91 20.70
N VAL A 35 11.92 -8.36 20.28
CA VAL A 35 12.82 -9.17 21.10
C VAL A 35 13.39 -8.37 22.26
N LEU A 36 13.83 -7.13 22.03
CA LEU A 36 14.38 -6.27 23.08
C LEU A 36 13.33 -5.96 24.16
N ARG A 37 12.10 -5.67 23.74
CA ARG A 37 10.98 -5.43 24.64
C ARG A 37 10.57 -6.68 25.41
N SER A 38 10.53 -7.85 24.75
CA SER A 38 10.08 -9.10 25.38
C SER A 38 11.11 -9.74 26.32
N VAL A 39 12.41 -9.51 26.11
CA VAL A 39 13.48 -10.17 26.87
C VAL A 39 14.21 -9.21 27.82
N PHE A 40 14.36 -7.94 27.44
CA PHE A 40 15.12 -6.94 28.20
C PHE A 40 14.25 -5.83 28.80
N ASP A 41 12.92 -5.90 28.66
CA ASP A 41 11.93 -4.94 29.18
C ASP A 41 12.23 -3.45 28.86
N THR A 42 13.02 -3.23 27.80
CA THR A 42 13.50 -1.92 27.37
C THR A 42 12.99 -1.67 25.96
N SER A 43 12.25 -0.58 25.75
CA SER A 43 11.75 -0.16 24.43
C SER A 43 12.46 1.11 24.01
N THR A 44 12.91 1.19 22.76
CA THR A 44 13.61 2.35 22.23
C THR A 44 12.64 3.50 21.93
N HIS A 45 11.32 3.25 21.93
CA HIS A 45 10.20 4.21 21.75
C HIS A 45 10.19 5.00 20.43
N VAL A 46 11.26 4.89 19.64
CA VAL A 46 11.47 5.59 18.38
C VAL A 46 11.03 4.74 17.17
N LEU A 47 10.67 3.47 17.41
CA LEU A 47 10.25 2.52 16.39
C LEU A 47 9.09 3.01 15.51
N ASP A 48 8.09 3.63 16.13
CA ASP A 48 6.83 3.98 15.47
C ASP A 48 7.06 4.97 14.32
N GLU A 49 7.93 5.96 14.55
CA GLU A 49 8.27 6.98 13.56
C GLU A 49 9.08 6.40 12.38
N PHE A 50 10.06 5.53 12.67
CA PHE A 50 10.88 4.90 11.63
C PHE A 50 10.09 3.91 10.77
N ILE A 51 9.18 3.12 11.38
CA ILE A 51 8.29 2.25 10.62
C ILE A 51 7.33 3.09 9.77
N GLY A 52 6.77 4.18 10.32
CA GLY A 52 5.90 5.08 9.59
C GLY A 52 6.53 5.58 8.29
N PHE A 53 7.78 6.07 8.36
CA PHE A 53 8.52 6.49 7.17
C PHE A 53 8.86 5.34 6.22
N ALA A 54 9.23 4.18 6.75
CA ALA A 54 9.54 3.01 5.94
C ALA A 54 8.32 2.55 5.13
N VAL A 55 7.16 2.41 5.78
CA VAL A 55 5.90 2.00 5.13
C VAL A 55 5.48 3.00 4.07
N LEU A 56 5.56 4.30 4.37
CA LEU A 56 5.27 5.36 3.40
C LEU A 56 6.18 5.24 2.17
N SER A 57 7.47 5.06 2.38
CA SER A 57 8.48 4.94 1.31
C SER A 57 8.22 3.72 0.43
N ILE A 58 8.01 2.54 1.01
CA ILE A 58 7.76 1.29 0.28
C ILE A 58 6.48 1.42 -0.56
N THR A 59 5.43 2.04 0.00
CA THR A 59 4.14 2.21 -0.69
C THR A 59 4.33 3.00 -1.99
N PHE A 60 5.01 4.15 -1.94
CA PHE A 60 5.22 4.97 -3.13
C PHE A 60 6.23 4.36 -4.11
N LEU A 61 7.32 3.74 -3.63
CA LEU A 61 8.33 3.13 -4.50
C LEU A 61 7.80 1.91 -5.26
N SER A 62 7.01 1.05 -4.60
CA SER A 62 6.47 -0.16 -5.21
C SER A 62 5.26 0.11 -6.12
N LEU A 63 4.59 1.25 -5.96
CA LEU A 63 3.37 1.60 -6.69
C LEU A 63 3.57 1.64 -8.22
N SER A 64 4.68 2.22 -8.69
CA SER A 64 4.94 2.34 -10.13
C SER A 64 5.03 0.98 -10.83
N TRP A 65 5.70 0.02 -10.20
CA TRP A 65 5.88 -1.32 -10.77
C TRP A 65 4.60 -2.16 -10.66
N THR A 66 3.90 -2.09 -9.53
CA THR A 66 2.64 -2.83 -9.30
C THR A 66 1.50 -2.35 -10.21
N LEU A 67 1.40 -1.04 -10.46
CA LEU A 67 0.42 -0.49 -11.42
C LEU A 67 0.67 -0.96 -12.85
N ARG A 68 1.95 -1.13 -13.23
CA ARG A 68 2.33 -1.59 -14.57
C ARG A 68 2.00 -3.06 -14.77
N ASP A 69 2.31 -3.91 -13.80
CA ASP A 69 2.10 -5.36 -13.87
C ASP A 69 0.64 -5.75 -13.59
N GLY A 70 -0.17 -4.82 -13.06
CA GLY A 70 -1.55 -5.09 -12.67
C GLY A 70 -1.66 -6.12 -11.54
N SER A 71 -0.57 -6.35 -10.81
CA SER A 71 -0.42 -7.40 -9.79
C SER A 71 -1.14 -7.08 -8.47
N MET A 72 -1.74 -5.89 -8.36
CA MET A 72 -2.62 -5.57 -7.25
C MET A 72 -3.80 -6.56 -7.28
N ILE A 73 -3.96 -7.35 -6.21
CA ILE A 73 -4.97 -8.43 -6.13
C ILE A 73 -6.35 -7.82 -6.41
N ARG A 74 -6.80 -7.93 -7.66
CA ARG A 74 -8.16 -7.58 -8.02
C ARG A 74 -9.01 -8.79 -7.68
N VAL A 75 -9.78 -8.69 -6.60
CA VAL A 75 -10.73 -9.74 -6.19
C VAL A 75 -11.90 -9.75 -7.18
N ASN A 76 -11.65 -10.24 -8.39
CA ASN A 76 -12.66 -10.44 -9.43
C ASN A 76 -13.43 -11.76 -9.24
N LEU A 77 -13.06 -12.58 -8.25
CA LEU A 77 -13.69 -13.89 -7.99
C LEU A 77 -15.21 -13.80 -7.81
N LEU A 78 -15.70 -12.74 -7.16
CA LEU A 78 -17.14 -12.48 -7.02
C LEU A 78 -17.72 -11.79 -8.26
N THR A 79 -16.99 -10.84 -8.84
CA THR A 79 -17.46 -9.97 -9.93
C THR A 79 -17.59 -10.70 -11.27
N ASP A 80 -16.71 -11.65 -11.57
CA ASP A 80 -16.73 -12.45 -12.81
C ASP A 80 -17.85 -13.51 -12.81
N ARG A 81 -18.40 -13.84 -11.64
CA ARG A 81 -19.51 -14.81 -11.48
C ARG A 81 -20.89 -14.16 -11.54
N LEU A 82 -20.98 -12.82 -11.63
CA LEU A 82 -22.23 -12.06 -11.54
C LEU A 82 -22.76 -11.66 -12.92
N PRO A 83 -24.09 -11.72 -13.15
CA PRO A 83 -24.69 -11.22 -14.38
C PRO A 83 -24.54 -9.69 -14.49
N ALA A 84 -24.39 -9.18 -15.72
CA ALA A 84 -24.03 -7.79 -16.02
C ALA A 84 -24.92 -6.74 -15.34
N GLY A 85 -26.22 -7.03 -15.17
CA GLY A 85 -27.16 -6.14 -14.48
C GLY A 85 -26.87 -5.99 -12.98
N THR A 86 -26.63 -7.10 -12.28
CA THR A 86 -26.31 -7.08 -10.83
C THR A 86 -24.94 -6.47 -10.58
N ARG A 87 -23.98 -6.69 -11.49
CA ARG A 87 -22.66 -6.07 -11.43
C ARG A 87 -22.76 -4.54 -11.47
N HIS A 88 -23.56 -3.97 -12.38
CA HIS A 88 -23.70 -2.52 -12.48
C HIS A 88 -24.30 -1.89 -11.22
N TRP A 89 -25.34 -2.51 -10.65
CA TRP A 89 -25.92 -2.06 -9.39
C TRP A 89 -24.93 -2.16 -8.22
N LEU A 90 -24.15 -3.24 -8.15
CA LEU A 90 -23.08 -3.39 -7.17
C LEU A 90 -22.01 -2.32 -7.33
N GLU A 91 -21.55 -2.04 -8.54
CA GLU A 91 -20.57 -0.97 -8.81
C GLU A 91 -21.10 0.40 -8.35
N VAL A 92 -22.38 0.70 -8.60
CA VAL A 92 -23.01 1.95 -8.14
C VAL A 92 -23.10 2.02 -6.62
N ILE A 93 -23.53 0.95 -5.95
CA ILE A 93 -23.60 0.90 -4.48
C ILE A 93 -22.21 1.06 -3.87
N VAL A 94 -21.23 0.33 -4.38
CA VAL A 94 -19.84 0.42 -3.92
C VAL A 94 -19.28 1.82 -4.13
N ALA A 95 -19.54 2.45 -5.28
CA ALA A 95 -19.12 3.82 -5.56
C ALA A 95 -19.78 4.82 -4.59
N LEU A 96 -21.08 4.67 -4.31
CA LEU A 96 -21.79 5.51 -3.33
C LEU A 96 -21.25 5.33 -1.92
N CYS A 97 -21.02 4.09 -1.47
CA CYS A 97 -20.42 3.80 -0.17
C CYS A 97 -19.00 4.38 -0.06
N ALA A 98 -18.16 4.18 -1.08
CA ALA A 98 -16.80 4.72 -1.12
C ALA A 98 -16.81 6.25 -1.06
N THR A 99 -17.72 6.90 -1.80
CA THR A 99 -17.89 8.35 -1.78
C THR A 99 -18.37 8.84 -0.41
N GLY A 100 -19.33 8.15 0.20
CA GLY A 100 -19.85 8.48 1.52
C GLY A 100 -18.79 8.36 2.62
N VAL A 101 -18.01 7.28 2.62
CA VAL A 101 -16.90 7.09 3.55
C VAL A 101 -15.83 8.16 3.33
N GLY A 102 -15.45 8.45 2.08
CA GLY A 102 -14.50 9.51 1.75
C GLY A 102 -14.97 10.88 2.25
N ALA A 103 -16.24 11.24 2.03
CA ALA A 103 -16.81 12.48 2.52
C ALA A 103 -16.82 12.55 4.05
N PHE A 104 -17.17 11.46 4.73
CA PHE A 104 -17.12 11.37 6.18
C PHE A 104 -15.70 11.64 6.71
N PHE A 105 -14.68 10.96 6.18
CA PHE A 105 -13.28 11.18 6.56
C PHE A 105 -12.83 12.62 6.32
N CYS A 106 -13.19 13.23 5.19
CA CYS A 106 -12.89 14.64 4.92
C CYS A 106 -13.51 15.58 5.97
N THR A 107 -14.76 15.34 6.36
CA THR A 107 -15.42 16.17 7.39
C THR A 107 -14.86 15.93 8.79
N PHE A 108 -14.41 14.71 9.09
CA PHE A 108 -13.78 14.37 10.36
C PHE A 108 -12.39 15.02 10.49
N LEU A 109 -11.57 14.92 9.44
CA LEU A 109 -10.25 15.57 9.36
C LEU A 109 -10.35 17.09 9.44
N TRP A 110 -11.35 17.72 8.80
CA TRP A 110 -11.54 19.16 8.92
C TRP A 110 -11.91 19.61 10.34
N ARG A 111 -12.55 18.73 11.11
CA ARG A 111 -13.06 19.05 12.45
C ARG A 111 -12.03 18.79 13.57
N ASN A 112 -10.94 18.09 13.28
CA ASN A 112 -9.87 17.74 14.23
C ASN A 112 -8.61 18.55 13.95
#